data_AF-F0ITQ1-F1
#
_entry.id   AF-F0ITQ1-F1
#
_cell.length_a   1.000
_cell.length_b   1.000
_cell.length_c   1.000
_cell.angle_alpha   90.00
_cell.angle_beta   90.00
_cell.angle_gamma   90.00
#
_symmetry.space_group_name_H-M   'P 1'
#
loop_
_entity.id
_entity.type
_entity.pdbx_description
1 polymer ?
#
loop_
_entity_poly.entity_id
_entity_poly.type
_entity_poly.pdbx_seq_one_letter_code
_entity_poly.pdbx_strand_id
1 'polypeptide(L)' 'MKLTYEDKVRIYELRKQGISLKRLSEKYEMNLSKLLTSNLFLNLYLLQHKP' A
#
# COMPACT_ATOMS: atom_id res chain seq x y z
N MET A 1 2.69 14.16 -0.88
CA MET A 1 3.24 13.44 0.30
C MET A 1 4.12 12.26 -0.11
N LYS A 2 5.07 11.88 0.74
CA LYS A 2 5.87 10.65 0.61
C LYS A 2 5.31 9.64 1.61
N LEU A 3 4.91 8.45 1.17
CA LEU A 3 4.37 7.41 2.06
C LEU A 3 5.41 7.01 3.10
N THR A 4 5.06 7.15 4.38
CA THR A 4 5.86 6.63 5.48
C THR A 4 5.82 5.10 5.51
N TYR A 5 6.70 4.46 6.28
CA TYR A 5 6.66 3.01 6.45
C TYR A 5 5.31 2.54 7.02
N GLU A 6 4.80 3.26 8.03
CA GLU A 6 3.51 2.97 8.66
C GLU A 6 2.34 3.10 7.67
N ASP A 7 2.33 4.14 6.83
CA ASP A 7 1.29 4.29 5.79
C ASP A 7 1.29 3.10 4.83
N LYS A 8 2.48 2.62 4.45
CA LYS A 8 2.61 1.46 3.57
C LYS A 8 2.05 0.21 4.24
N VAL A 9 2.42 -0.07 5.51
CA VAL A 9 1.90 -1.21 6.28
C VAL A 9 0.38 -1.16 6.34
N ARG A 10 -0.18 0.01 6.67
CA ARG A 10 -1.64 0.21 6.73
C ARG A 10 -2.32 0.02 5.38
N ILE A 11 -1.73 0.49 4.28
CA ILE A 11 -2.23 0.23 2.91
C ILE A 11 -2.28 -1.27 2.62
N TYR A 12 -1.28 -2.04 3.05
CA TYR A 12 -1.25 -3.49 2.84
C TYR A 12 -2.31 -4.24 3.65
N GLU A 13 -2.51 -3.88 4.92
CA GLU A 13 -3.59 -4.45 5.74
C GLU A 13 -4.97 -4.17 5.13
N LEU A 14 -5.20 -2.93 4.66
CA LEU A 14 -6.43 -2.53 3.99
C LEU A 14 -6.63 -3.29 2.66
N ARG A 15 -5.56 -3.56 1.91
CA ARG A 15 -5.62 -4.40 0.70
C ARG A 15 -5.99 -5.85 1.02
N LYS A 16 -5.47 -6.41 2.13
CA LYS A 16 -5.88 -7.73 2.61
C LYS A 16 -7.36 -7.80 3.01
N GLN A 17 -7.91 -6.71 3.52
CA GLN A 17 -9.34 -6.59 3.84
C GLN A 17 -10.23 -6.39 2.60
N GLY A 18 -9.66 -6.42 1.38
CA GLY A 18 -10.41 -6.28 0.14
C GLY A 18 -10.67 -4.84 -0.28
N ILE A 19 -10.05 -3.84 0.36
CA ILE A 19 -10.20 -2.45 -0.07
C ILE A 19 -9.53 -2.25 -1.44
N SER A 20 -10.25 -1.57 -2.34
CA SER A 20 -9.75 -1.29 -3.68
C SER A 20 -8.66 -0.22 -3.65
N LEU A 21 -7.70 -0.36 -4.58
CA LEU A 21 -6.65 0.64 -4.76
C LEU A 21 -7.18 2.03 -5.10
N LYS A 22 -8.37 2.11 -5.74
CA LYS A 22 -9.03 3.39 -6.03
C LYS A 22 -9.42 4.15 -4.76
N ARG A 23 -10.07 3.48 -3.81
CA ARG A 23 -10.43 4.10 -2.52
C ARG A 23 -9.20 4.48 -1.69
N LEU A 24 -8.15 3.68 -1.77
CA LEU A 24 -6.87 3.99 -1.11
C LEU A 24 -6.18 5.19 -1.78
N SER A 25 -6.18 5.25 -3.11
CA SER A 25 -5.63 6.36 -3.90
C SER A 25 -6.32 7.68 -3.56
N GLU A 26 -7.65 7.67 -3.44
CA GLU A 26 -8.46 8.82 -3.00
C GLU A 26 -8.14 9.22 -1.55
N LYS A 27 -8.10 8.24 -0.62
CA LYS A 27 -7.85 8.49 0.82
C LYS A 27 -6.49 9.10 1.10
N TYR A 28 -5.45 8.67 0.38
CA TYR A 28 -4.08 9.15 0.56
C TYR A 28 -3.74 10.30 -0.40
N GLU A 29 -4.69 10.76 -1.23
CA GLU A 29 -4.49 11.77 -2.27
C GLU A 29 -3.28 11.45 -3.17
N MET A 30 -3.17 10.19 -3.59
CA MET A 30 -2.05 9.68 -4.38
C MET A 30 -2.53 9.14 -5.70
N ASN A 31 -1.73 9.32 -6.75
CA ASN A 31 -1.96 8.65 -8.02
C ASN A 31 -1.94 7.12 -7.86
N LEU A 32 -2.90 6.47 -8.53
CA LEU A 32 -3.11 5.02 -8.48
C LEU A 32 -1.87 4.24 -8.91
N SER A 33 -1.13 4.75 -9.89
CA SER A 33 0.15 4.20 -10.36
C SER A 33 1.23 4.22 -9.26
N LYS A 34 1.33 5.33 -8.53
CA LYS A 34 2.30 5.50 -7.43
C LYS A 34 1.97 4.60 -6.24
N LEU A 35 0.67 4.39 -6.00
CA LEU A 35 0.17 3.46 -4.99
C LEU A 35 0.44 2.00 -5.40
N LEU A 36 0.24 1.65 -6.67
CA LEU A 36 0.54 0.32 -7.23
C LEU A 36 2.02 -0.04 -7.08
N THR A 37 2.93 0.86 -7.47
CA THR A 37 4.38 0.64 -7.31
C THR A 37 4.76 0.45 -5.84
N SER A 38 4.17 1.24 -4.94
CA SER A 38 4.42 1.14 -3.50
C SER A 38 3.86 -0.15 -2.91
N ASN A 39 2.68 -0.59 -3.37
CA ASN A 39 2.04 -1.82 -2.93
C ASN A 39 2.79 -3.07 -3.42
N LEU A 40 3.29 -3.07 -4.65
CA LEU A 40 4.13 -4.15 -5.19
C LEU A 40 5.41 -4.30 -4.38
N PHE A 41 6.09 -3.19 -4.08
CA PHE A 41 7.29 -3.19 -3.25
C PHE A 41 7.01 -3.72 -1.84
N LEU A 42 5.89 -3.32 -1.23
CA LEU A 42 5.53 -3.80 0.10
C LEU A 42 5.14 -5.28 0.13
N ASN A 43 4.48 -5.77 -0.91
CA ASN A 43 4.13 -7.19 -1.01
C ASN A 43 5.40 -8.04 -1.08
N LEU A 44 6.39 -7.64 -1.88
CA LEU A 44 7.70 -8.29 -1.95
C LEU A 44 8.45 -8.22 -0.61
N TYR A 45 8.48 -7.05 0.04
CA TYR A 45 9.15 -6.87 1.33
C TYR A 45 8.50 -7.70 2.45
N LEU A 46 7.16 -7.74 2.51
CA LEU A 46 6.43 -8.52 3.52
C LEU A 46 6.40 -10.02 3.21
N LEU A 47 6.60 -10.45 1.97
CA LEU A 47 6.85 -11.85 1.61
C LEU A 47 8.22 -12.34 2.07
N GLN A 48 9.24 -11.46 2.06
CA GLN A 48 10.59 -11.77 2.50
C GLN A 48 10.79 -11.62 4.01
N HIS A 49 9.99 -10.77 4.66
CA HIS A 49 10.07 -10.48 6.10
C HIS A 49 8.82 -10.94 6.87
N LYS A 50 8.21 -12.07 6.48
CA LYS A 50 7.36 -12.80 7.43
C LYS A 50 8.25 -13.46 8.49
N PRO A 51 7.86 -13.49 9.78
CA PRO A 51 8.41 -14.48 10.70
C PRO A 51 8.08 -15.89 10.23
#